data_AF-A0A1H1VHQ3-F1
#
_entry.id   AF-A0A1H1VHQ3-F1
#
_cell.length_a   1.000
_cell.length_b   1.000
_cell.length_c   1.000
_cell.angle_alpha   90.00
_cell.angle_beta   90.00
_cell.angle_gamma   90.00
#
_symmetry.space_group_name_H-M   'P 1'
#
loop_
_entity.id
_entity.type
_entity.pdbx_description
1 polymer ?
#
loop_
_entity_poly.entity_id
_entity_poly.type
_entity_poly.pdbx_seq_one_letter_code
_entity_poly.pdbx_strand_id
1 'polypeptide(L)'
;MKSVARRGSRLSLGLLVLLLSGCLSSGDGSDSDNSTTPPPPAADTRENSVYLQAAAIGVADLDAALKVYKEGLGMTEIKRVIRDDRIEVVLQSADKRGSNVVLMSFTDGVGRNTQQNPGKLVFYVKDPAAFATRFTLAGGRITVPPAPQASVGGIVVGFGRDQDNNLIEITGSDDATDSYFSAFGIGVSDLESARDFYVETLGFEEDQFLQIPGQYDEYILTSPVPGSSALVLMHWTSATPRNYTDNPVKLELAAAQPQRLRDAISEAGENVSQEPAPSADADLNDALVGYASDADGTLLEIRQSIRAYLSGAAIGVADLDAAVTFYTDGLGMQEMERRTRDNREEVVLESADGRGSQVILMGFTDEVTRNYRQNPGKLVFYAKDANVFAQDIRDAGGVVLVEPVDQGPALGNAIVGFARDLDNNLVEIVGDSAASESYFGAFGIGVSDLAAAKAFYADTLGFKVSLFLPIPGQYNEYILQGYGGSALVLMNWTNGTPRNYTDNPVKLEIATASPEAFIETIDTAGERVLQEPDVSEDAGREGELVGFAKDADGTLLEVLLAPWGQPTDAP
;
A
#
# COMPACT_ATOMS: atom_id res chain seq x y z
N MET A 1 -16.01 49.93 -23.10
CA MET A 1 -15.56 50.99 -24.05
C MET A 1 -14.28 50.52 -24.74
N LYS A 2 -14.15 50.74 -26.07
CA LYS A 2 -13.03 50.34 -26.95
C LYS A 2 -12.78 48.80 -27.00
N SER A 3 -13.01 48.03 -28.07
CA SER A 3 -12.94 48.18 -29.55
C SER A 3 -11.60 47.82 -30.19
N VAL A 4 -11.53 46.56 -30.67
CA VAL A 4 -11.21 46.11 -32.05
C VAL A 4 -9.80 46.28 -32.62
N ALA A 5 -9.21 45.14 -33.03
CA ALA A 5 -8.56 44.96 -34.35
C ALA A 5 -8.49 43.46 -34.76
N ARG A 6 -8.96 43.14 -35.98
CA ARG A 6 -8.79 41.83 -36.68
C ARG A 6 -7.79 41.98 -37.82
N ARG A 7 -7.05 40.91 -38.16
CA ARG A 7 -6.63 40.43 -39.51
C ARG A 7 -5.66 39.25 -39.33
N GLY A 8 -5.62 38.21 -40.17
CA GLY A 8 -6.47 37.87 -41.32
C GLY A 8 -5.95 36.59 -42.02
N SER A 9 -6.85 35.70 -42.44
CA SER A 9 -6.53 34.39 -43.06
C SER A 9 -6.37 34.46 -44.60
N ARG A 10 -5.65 33.48 -45.17
CA ARG A 10 -5.83 32.81 -46.50
C ARG A 10 -4.89 31.59 -46.53
N LEU A 11 -5.32 30.34 -46.79
CA LEU A 11 -5.86 29.74 -48.05
C LEU A 11 -4.98 30.01 -49.28
N SER A 12 -4.74 29.11 -50.24
CA SER A 12 -5.08 27.68 -50.48
C SER A 12 -4.05 27.12 -51.52
N LEU A 13 -4.10 25.95 -52.19
CA LEU A 13 -5.12 24.94 -52.51
C LEU A 13 -4.42 23.62 -52.97
N GLY A 14 -5.08 22.45 -52.93
CA GLY A 14 -4.50 21.20 -53.46
C GLY A 14 -5.52 20.06 -53.67
N LEU A 15 -6.26 20.10 -54.78
CA LEU A 15 -7.35 19.16 -55.13
C LEU A 15 -6.87 18.09 -56.14
N LEU A 16 -7.19 16.81 -55.94
CA LEU A 16 -7.48 15.88 -57.06
C LEU A 16 -8.35 14.68 -56.63
N VAL A 17 -9.09 14.11 -57.59
CA VAL A 17 -10.15 13.10 -57.43
C VAL A 17 -10.03 12.09 -58.60
N LEU A 18 -10.74 10.94 -58.52
CA LEU A 18 -11.03 9.95 -59.60
C LEU A 18 -9.94 8.86 -59.81
N LEU A 19 -10.21 7.59 -60.16
CA LEU A 19 -11.46 6.83 -60.43
C LEU A 19 -11.21 5.29 -60.53
N LEU A 20 -12.32 4.51 -60.60
CA LEU A 20 -12.51 3.18 -61.26
C LEU A 20 -12.21 1.84 -60.55
N SER A 21 -13.31 1.09 -60.33
CA SER A 21 -13.64 -0.32 -60.68
C SER A 21 -12.52 -1.35 -61.02
N GLY A 22 -12.63 -2.66 -60.72
CA GLY A 22 -13.74 -3.49 -60.17
C GLY A 22 -13.65 -4.94 -60.69
N CYS A 23 -14.48 -5.87 -60.18
CA CYS A 23 -14.61 -7.30 -60.58
C CYS A 23 -13.40 -8.22 -60.21
N LEU A 24 -13.54 -9.51 -59.83
CA LEU A 24 -14.68 -10.46 -59.72
C LEU A 24 -14.28 -11.65 -58.81
N SER A 25 -15.16 -12.14 -57.93
CA SER A 25 -15.42 -13.58 -57.72
C SER A 25 -16.61 -13.80 -56.78
N SER A 26 -17.47 -14.77 -57.11
CA SER A 26 -18.70 -15.13 -56.40
C SER A 26 -18.50 -16.25 -55.38
N GLY A 27 -19.22 -16.19 -54.25
CA GLY A 27 -19.35 -17.28 -53.28
C GLY A 27 -20.60 -17.07 -52.42
N ASP A 28 -21.59 -17.94 -52.61
CA ASP A 28 -22.92 -17.88 -52.00
C ASP A 28 -22.90 -18.28 -50.51
N GLY A 29 -23.80 -17.75 -49.69
CA GLY A 29 -23.86 -18.09 -48.25
C GLY A 29 -24.51 -17.03 -47.38
N SER A 30 -25.85 -17.08 -47.27
CA SER A 30 -26.59 -16.29 -46.28
C SER A 30 -26.65 -17.02 -44.94
N ASP A 31 -26.01 -16.48 -43.91
CA ASP A 31 -26.39 -16.73 -42.52
C ASP A 31 -26.50 -15.40 -41.78
N SER A 32 -27.59 -15.25 -41.02
CA SER A 32 -27.94 -14.02 -40.32
C SER A 32 -27.38 -14.03 -38.90
N ASP A 33 -26.05 -14.00 -38.78
CA ASP A 33 -25.40 -13.78 -37.48
C ASP A 33 -25.39 -12.29 -37.16
N ASN A 34 -26.36 -11.87 -36.35
CA ASN A 34 -26.35 -10.58 -35.69
C ASN A 34 -25.41 -10.61 -34.47
N SER A 35 -24.14 -10.97 -34.70
CA SER A 35 -23.07 -10.85 -33.72
C SER A 35 -22.62 -9.39 -33.69
N THR A 36 -23.30 -8.57 -32.91
CA THR A 36 -22.73 -7.30 -32.45
C THR A 36 -21.54 -7.61 -31.56
N THR A 37 -20.35 -7.68 -32.15
CA THR A 37 -19.10 -7.62 -31.39
C THR A 37 -19.21 -6.41 -30.46
N PRO A 38 -18.99 -6.56 -29.14
CA PRO A 38 -18.93 -5.41 -28.27
C PRO A 38 -17.96 -4.37 -28.84
N PRO A 39 -18.23 -3.06 -28.70
CA PRO A 39 -17.17 -2.09 -28.95
C PRO A 39 -15.94 -2.50 -28.12
N PRO A 40 -14.71 -2.32 -28.64
CA PRO A 40 -13.53 -2.59 -27.84
C PRO A 40 -13.67 -1.82 -26.51
N PRO A 41 -13.33 -2.44 -25.36
CA PRO A 41 -13.46 -1.77 -24.07
C PRO A 41 -12.76 -0.42 -24.15
N ALA A 42 -13.36 0.59 -23.51
CA ALA A 42 -12.75 1.91 -23.44
C ALA A 42 -11.31 1.75 -22.94
N ALA A 43 -10.37 2.41 -23.61
CA ALA A 43 -8.97 2.32 -23.21
C ALA A 43 -8.87 2.79 -21.75
N ASP A 44 -8.45 1.92 -20.86
CA ASP A 44 -8.28 2.23 -19.45
C ASP A 44 -7.33 3.43 -19.33
N THR A 45 -7.81 4.54 -18.75
CA THR A 45 -7.04 5.78 -18.61
C THR A 45 -6.43 5.96 -17.22
N ARG A 46 -6.56 4.98 -16.31
CA ARG A 46 -5.97 5.06 -14.96
C ARG A 46 -4.46 5.28 -15.03
N GLU A 47 -3.97 6.13 -14.15
CA GLU A 47 -2.55 6.18 -13.81
C GLU A 47 -2.13 4.87 -13.13
N ASN A 48 -0.86 4.49 -13.33
CA ASN A 48 -0.33 3.23 -12.84
C ASN A 48 0.40 3.45 -11.52
N SER A 49 -0.21 3.11 -10.40
CA SER A 49 0.39 3.31 -9.08
C SER A 49 1.57 2.35 -8.88
N VAL A 50 2.80 2.88 -8.90
CA VAL A 50 4.05 2.13 -8.71
C VAL A 50 4.67 2.42 -7.34
N TYR A 51 5.35 1.45 -6.75
CA TYR A 51 6.24 1.69 -5.61
C TYR A 51 7.44 0.75 -5.55
N LEU A 52 8.50 1.20 -4.88
CA LEU A 52 9.65 0.37 -4.54
C LEU A 52 9.25 -0.66 -3.46
N GLN A 53 9.05 -1.92 -3.85
CA GLN A 53 8.75 -3.01 -2.92
C GLN A 53 10.02 -3.47 -2.17
N ALA A 54 11.13 -3.59 -2.89
CA ALA A 54 12.42 -3.94 -2.34
C ALA A 54 13.57 -3.39 -3.19
N ALA A 55 14.72 -3.17 -2.56
CA ALA A 55 15.97 -2.84 -3.24
C ALA A 55 16.99 -3.96 -3.02
N ALA A 56 17.58 -4.46 -4.10
CA ALA A 56 18.57 -5.53 -4.05
C ALA A 56 19.98 -5.04 -4.36
N ILE A 57 20.96 -5.62 -3.66
CA ILE A 57 22.39 -5.38 -3.87
C ILE A 57 23.16 -6.70 -3.95
N GLY A 58 24.14 -6.75 -4.84
CA GLY A 58 25.11 -7.85 -4.92
C GLY A 58 26.06 -7.84 -3.74
N VAL A 59 26.30 -9.02 -3.16
CA VAL A 59 27.25 -9.22 -2.05
C VAL A 59 28.31 -10.28 -2.40
N ALA A 60 29.56 -10.05 -2.00
CA ALA A 60 30.66 -10.98 -2.28
C ALA A 60 30.70 -12.17 -1.31
N ASP A 61 30.22 -11.99 -0.08
CA ASP A 61 30.12 -13.01 0.96
C ASP A 61 28.75 -12.87 1.65
N LEU A 62 27.85 -13.82 1.37
CA LEU A 62 26.48 -13.77 1.87
C LEU A 62 26.40 -13.90 3.39
N ASP A 63 27.22 -14.75 4.01
CA ASP A 63 27.16 -14.97 5.46
C ASP A 63 27.72 -13.77 6.21
N ALA A 64 28.80 -13.18 5.71
CA ALA A 64 29.41 -12.00 6.29
C ALA A 64 28.51 -10.75 6.10
N ALA A 65 27.86 -10.60 4.95
CA ALA A 65 26.83 -9.57 4.73
C ALA A 65 25.60 -9.77 5.62
N LEU A 66 25.05 -10.99 5.71
CA LEU A 66 23.91 -11.28 6.58
C LEU A 66 24.21 -10.96 8.05
N LYS A 67 25.44 -11.18 8.51
CA LYS A 67 25.85 -10.75 9.84
C LYS A 67 25.74 -9.23 10.01
N VAL A 68 26.27 -8.44 9.07
CA VAL A 68 26.19 -6.96 9.10
C VAL A 68 24.74 -6.48 9.09
N TYR A 69 23.89 -7.02 8.22
CA TYR A 69 22.52 -6.53 8.07
C TYR A 69 21.60 -7.00 9.22
N LYS A 70 21.78 -8.22 9.75
CA LYS A 70 20.94 -8.76 10.84
C LYS A 70 21.41 -8.31 12.22
N GLU A 71 22.70 -8.44 12.54
CA GLU A 71 23.25 -8.07 13.86
C GLU A 71 23.57 -6.56 13.96
N GLY A 72 24.00 -5.95 12.85
CA GLY A 72 24.42 -4.56 12.82
C GLY A 72 23.27 -3.58 12.58
N LEU A 73 22.53 -3.79 11.49
CA LEU A 73 21.41 -2.93 11.08
C LEU A 73 20.07 -3.34 11.73
N GLY A 74 20.00 -4.50 12.38
CA GLY A 74 18.82 -4.99 13.10
C GLY A 74 17.77 -5.69 12.22
N MET A 75 18.07 -5.96 10.95
CA MET A 75 17.09 -6.50 10.01
C MET A 75 16.75 -7.97 10.27
N THR A 76 15.53 -8.38 9.95
CA THR A 76 15.06 -9.77 10.05
C THR A 76 14.97 -10.41 8.68
N GLU A 77 15.54 -11.61 8.53
CA GLU A 77 15.38 -12.44 7.33
C GLU A 77 13.97 -13.02 7.28
N ILE A 78 13.21 -12.61 6.25
CA ILE A 78 11.81 -13.02 6.06
C ILE A 78 11.63 -14.04 4.93
N LYS A 79 12.55 -14.09 3.97
CA LYS A 79 12.53 -15.04 2.84
C LYS A 79 13.94 -15.29 2.34
N ARG A 80 14.22 -16.53 1.92
CA ARG A 80 15.44 -16.92 1.22
C ARG A 80 15.06 -17.73 -0.01
N VAL A 81 15.61 -17.36 -1.16
CA VAL A 81 15.31 -17.99 -2.45
C VAL A 81 16.61 -18.40 -3.11
N ILE A 82 16.58 -19.55 -3.79
CA ILE A 82 17.67 -20.04 -4.62
C ILE A 82 17.16 -19.96 -6.06
N ARG A 83 17.77 -19.07 -6.85
CA ARG A 83 17.60 -18.97 -8.31
C ARG A 83 18.71 -19.79 -8.98
N ASP A 84 18.62 -19.97 -10.30
CA ASP A 84 19.66 -20.65 -11.08
C ASP A 84 21.02 -19.91 -11.06
N ASP A 85 20.99 -18.57 -10.99
CA ASP A 85 22.16 -17.70 -11.09
C ASP A 85 22.63 -17.09 -9.75
N ARG A 86 21.80 -17.13 -8.71
CA ARG A 86 22.05 -16.46 -7.42
C ARG A 86 21.22 -17.00 -6.26
N ILE A 87 21.66 -16.72 -5.03
CA ILE A 87 20.84 -16.82 -3.81
C ILE A 87 20.37 -15.40 -3.46
N GLU A 88 19.06 -15.24 -3.25
CA GLU A 88 18.44 -13.98 -2.78
C GLU A 88 18.00 -14.14 -1.32
N VAL A 89 18.34 -13.18 -0.45
CA VAL A 89 17.84 -13.14 0.93
C VAL A 89 17.12 -11.82 1.19
N VAL A 90 15.81 -11.90 1.44
CA VAL A 90 14.94 -10.75 1.69
C VAL A 90 14.94 -10.43 3.18
N LEU A 91 15.25 -9.17 3.49
CA LEU A 91 15.41 -8.63 4.83
C LEU A 91 14.41 -7.49 5.08
N GLN A 92 13.69 -7.58 6.19
CA GLN A 92 12.77 -6.54 6.67
C GLN A 92 13.43 -5.71 7.77
N SER A 93 13.20 -4.40 7.74
CA SER A 93 13.52 -3.42 8.79
C SER A 93 13.05 -3.85 10.19
N ALA A 94 13.77 -3.46 11.25
CA ALA A 94 13.37 -3.72 12.63
C ALA A 94 12.02 -3.07 12.97
N ASP A 95 11.81 -1.83 12.54
CA ASP A 95 10.56 -1.06 12.68
C ASP A 95 9.47 -1.51 11.65
N LYS A 96 9.76 -2.50 10.79
CA LYS A 96 8.87 -3.01 9.72
C LYS A 96 8.32 -1.96 8.73
N ARG A 97 8.93 -0.79 8.69
CA ARG A 97 8.68 0.32 7.76
C ARG A 97 9.64 0.29 6.57
N GLY A 98 9.21 0.96 5.49
CA GLY A 98 9.93 1.03 4.22
C GLY A 98 9.84 -0.25 3.38
N SER A 99 10.60 -0.23 2.29
CA SER A 99 10.86 -1.37 1.40
C SER A 99 11.71 -2.43 2.10
N ASN A 100 11.76 -3.64 1.53
CA ASN A 100 12.73 -4.65 1.98
C ASN A 100 14.11 -4.41 1.35
N VAL A 101 15.17 -4.95 1.97
CA VAL A 101 16.49 -5.09 1.34
C VAL A 101 16.66 -6.54 0.87
N VAL A 102 17.24 -6.75 -0.32
CA VAL A 102 17.56 -8.09 -0.82
C VAL A 102 19.07 -8.22 -1.03
N LEU A 103 19.69 -9.20 -0.36
CA LEU A 103 21.10 -9.53 -0.60
C LEU A 103 21.19 -10.60 -1.70
N MET A 104 21.90 -10.30 -2.78
CA MET A 104 22.08 -11.18 -3.94
C MET A 104 23.50 -11.75 -3.97
N SER A 105 23.64 -13.04 -3.72
CA SER A 105 24.92 -13.76 -3.82
C SER A 105 24.93 -14.58 -5.11
N PHE A 106 25.62 -14.09 -6.13
CA PHE A 106 25.64 -14.71 -7.46
C PHE A 106 26.49 -15.99 -7.48
N THR A 107 25.92 -17.06 -8.04
CA THR A 107 26.47 -18.42 -8.11
C THR A 107 26.82 -18.88 -9.53
N ASP A 108 26.49 -18.09 -10.55
CA ASP A 108 26.73 -18.37 -11.98
C ASP A 108 28.21 -18.32 -12.42
N GLY A 109 29.10 -17.77 -11.59
CA GLY A 109 30.52 -17.61 -11.90
C GLY A 109 30.88 -16.47 -12.86
N VAL A 110 29.92 -15.60 -13.22
CA VAL A 110 30.15 -14.46 -14.15
C VAL A 110 31.04 -13.38 -13.53
N GLY A 111 31.09 -13.28 -12.20
CA GLY A 111 32.04 -12.41 -11.47
C GLY A 111 31.67 -10.92 -11.52
N ARG A 112 30.61 -10.55 -10.80
CA ARG A 112 30.11 -9.15 -10.71
C ARG A 112 30.91 -8.32 -9.70
N ASN A 113 31.03 -7.03 -9.94
CA ASN A 113 31.76 -6.10 -9.08
C ASN A 113 30.85 -5.49 -8.01
N THR A 114 30.78 -6.10 -6.83
CA THR A 114 29.96 -5.63 -5.71
C THR A 114 30.53 -4.38 -5.02
N GLN A 115 31.84 -4.14 -5.15
CA GLN A 115 32.60 -3.14 -4.38
C GLN A 115 32.47 -1.69 -4.88
N GLN A 116 31.79 -1.48 -6.02
CA GLN A 116 31.74 -0.20 -6.74
C GLN A 116 30.34 0.40 -6.87
N ASN A 117 29.34 -0.13 -6.16
CA ASN A 117 28.00 0.47 -6.12
C ASN A 117 28.11 1.99 -5.81
N PRO A 118 27.74 2.87 -6.76
CA PRO A 118 27.82 4.32 -6.57
C PRO A 118 26.76 4.84 -5.61
N GLY A 119 25.71 4.05 -5.32
CA GLY A 119 24.53 4.39 -4.52
C GLY A 119 24.73 4.40 -3.00
N LYS A 120 23.60 4.38 -2.28
CA LYS A 120 23.54 4.40 -0.80
C LYS A 120 22.33 3.63 -0.25
N LEU A 121 22.40 3.17 0.99
CA LEU A 121 21.27 2.66 1.75
C LEU A 121 21.07 3.57 2.95
N VAL A 122 19.89 4.19 3.07
CA VAL A 122 19.57 5.14 4.15
C VAL A 122 18.73 4.43 5.21
N PHE A 123 19.17 4.52 6.46
CA PHE A 123 18.45 3.99 7.61
C PHE A 123 18.06 5.12 8.56
N TYR A 124 16.77 5.28 8.80
CA TYR A 124 16.24 6.12 9.88
C TYR A 124 16.20 5.29 11.16
N VAL A 125 16.73 5.84 12.25
CA VAL A 125 17.01 5.07 13.48
C VAL A 125 16.72 5.88 14.74
N LYS A 126 16.18 5.20 15.76
CA LYS A 126 15.85 5.83 17.05
C LYS A 126 17.07 6.23 17.88
N ASP A 127 18.15 5.45 17.83
CA ASP A 127 19.43 5.78 18.48
C ASP A 127 20.60 5.58 17.48
N PRO A 128 21.04 6.66 16.81
CA PRO A 128 22.16 6.61 15.86
C PRO A 128 23.48 6.14 16.47
N ALA A 129 23.74 6.42 17.75
CA ALA A 129 25.00 6.07 18.40
C ALA A 129 25.06 4.58 18.75
N ALA A 130 23.96 4.03 19.28
CA ALA A 130 23.82 2.59 19.50
C ALA A 130 23.82 1.83 18.16
N PHE A 131 23.11 2.33 17.15
CA PHE A 131 23.08 1.73 15.81
C PHE A 131 24.49 1.66 15.18
N ALA A 132 25.23 2.77 15.14
CA ALA A 132 26.59 2.82 14.62
C ALA A 132 27.56 1.88 15.38
N THR A 133 27.34 1.71 16.69
CA THR A 133 28.10 0.75 17.52
C THR A 133 27.78 -0.70 17.13
N ARG A 134 26.50 -1.08 17.01
CA ARG A 134 26.08 -2.42 16.55
C ARG A 134 26.63 -2.72 15.15
N PHE A 135 26.46 -1.79 14.22
CA PHE A 135 26.98 -1.89 12.85
C PHE A 135 28.49 -2.18 12.80
N THR A 136 29.27 -1.47 13.63
CA THR A 136 30.73 -1.68 13.73
C THR A 136 31.07 -3.06 14.31
N LEU A 137 30.37 -3.51 15.35
CA LEU A 137 30.58 -4.83 15.97
C LEU A 137 30.22 -5.99 15.04
N ALA A 138 29.22 -5.81 14.18
CA ALA A 138 28.81 -6.81 13.20
C ALA A 138 29.84 -6.97 12.06
N GLY A 139 30.60 -5.92 11.75
CA GLY A 139 31.68 -5.92 10.75
C GLY A 139 31.62 -4.76 9.75
N GLY A 140 30.69 -3.81 9.91
CA GLY A 140 30.67 -2.56 9.17
C GLY A 140 31.75 -1.57 9.63
N ARG A 141 31.97 -0.51 8.85
CA ARG A 141 32.96 0.55 9.15
C ARG A 141 32.30 1.91 9.12
N ILE A 142 32.21 2.58 10.25
CA ILE A 142 31.82 4.00 10.31
C ILE A 142 32.91 4.86 9.67
N THR A 143 32.54 5.65 8.66
CA THR A 143 33.41 6.61 7.95
C THR A 143 33.18 8.05 8.44
N VAL A 144 31.97 8.37 8.90
CA VAL A 144 31.62 9.62 9.57
C VAL A 144 30.75 9.28 10.78
N PRO A 145 31.18 9.52 12.03
CA PRO A 145 30.37 9.24 13.21
C PRO A 145 29.06 10.04 13.20
N PRO A 146 27.92 9.47 13.66
CA PRO A 146 26.66 10.19 13.77
C PRO A 146 26.79 11.46 14.62
N ALA A 147 26.44 12.61 14.04
CA ALA A 147 26.48 13.90 14.71
C ALA A 147 25.35 14.83 14.22
N PRO A 148 24.83 15.75 15.04
CA PRO A 148 23.85 16.76 14.62
C PRO A 148 24.37 17.63 13.46
N GLN A 149 23.62 17.67 12.36
CA GLN A 149 23.95 18.44 11.17
C GLN A 149 23.12 19.73 11.11
N ALA A 150 23.76 20.88 11.30
CA ALA A 150 23.09 22.18 11.33
C ALA A 150 22.42 22.56 9.99
N SER A 151 22.89 22.01 8.86
CA SER A 151 22.31 22.22 7.52
C SER A 151 20.93 21.59 7.35
N VAL A 152 20.60 20.57 8.14
CA VAL A 152 19.30 19.86 8.12
C VAL A 152 18.62 19.96 9.48
N GLY A 153 18.57 21.17 10.05
CA GLY A 153 17.83 21.47 11.28
C GLY A 153 18.39 20.85 12.57
N GLY A 154 19.59 20.27 12.54
CA GLY A 154 20.18 19.57 13.68
C GLY A 154 19.92 18.07 13.73
N ILE A 155 19.28 17.49 12.70
CA ILE A 155 19.13 16.03 12.56
C ILE A 155 20.50 15.35 12.68
N VAL A 156 20.57 14.25 13.44
CA VAL A 156 21.80 13.49 13.61
C VAL A 156 22.03 12.65 12.36
N VAL A 157 23.13 12.90 11.64
CA VAL A 157 23.52 12.12 10.45
C VAL A 157 24.92 11.57 10.62
N GLY A 158 25.12 10.31 10.22
CA GLY A 158 26.41 9.64 10.12
C GLY A 158 26.49 8.75 8.88
N PHE A 159 27.70 8.32 8.54
CA PHE A 159 27.96 7.47 7.37
C PHE A 159 28.86 6.30 7.72
N GLY A 160 28.55 5.14 7.12
CA GLY A 160 29.34 3.93 7.19
C GLY A 160 29.51 3.24 5.84
N ARG A 161 30.27 2.16 5.84
CA ARG A 161 30.46 1.24 4.71
C ARG A 161 30.28 -0.18 5.20
N ASP A 162 29.52 -0.99 4.47
CA ASP A 162 29.51 -2.44 4.69
C ASP A 162 30.77 -3.10 4.08
N GLN A 163 30.78 -4.43 4.03
CA GLN A 163 31.92 -5.22 3.54
C GLN A 163 32.05 -5.21 2.00
N ASP A 164 30.93 -4.97 1.32
CA ASP A 164 30.86 -4.70 -0.13
C ASP A 164 30.98 -3.21 -0.46
N ASN A 165 31.42 -2.41 0.52
CA ASN A 165 31.69 -0.98 0.38
C ASN A 165 30.46 -0.16 -0.06
N ASN A 166 29.23 -0.67 0.10
CA ASN A 166 28.00 0.12 -0.06
C ASN A 166 27.98 1.25 0.98
N LEU A 167 27.54 2.45 0.60
CA LEU A 167 27.38 3.57 1.53
C LEU A 167 26.15 3.33 2.41
N ILE A 168 26.33 3.30 3.73
CA ILE A 168 25.24 3.25 4.70
C ILE A 168 25.09 4.64 5.33
N GLU A 169 23.96 5.30 5.11
CA GLU A 169 23.60 6.57 5.75
C GLU A 169 22.73 6.28 6.98
N ILE A 170 23.06 6.93 8.10
CA ILE A 170 22.45 6.71 9.42
C ILE A 170 21.84 8.02 9.87
N THR A 171 20.52 8.11 9.91
CA THR A 171 19.77 9.34 10.19
C THR A 171 18.91 9.17 11.44
N GLY A 172 19.05 10.07 12.41
CA GLY A 172 18.25 10.07 13.63
C GLY A 172 16.81 10.49 13.35
N SER A 173 15.84 9.71 13.84
CA SER A 173 14.41 9.98 13.70
C SER A 173 13.70 9.78 15.05
N ASP A 174 12.90 10.77 15.45
CA ASP A 174 12.17 10.75 16.72
C ASP A 174 10.90 9.90 16.64
N ASP A 175 10.32 9.74 15.45
CA ASP A 175 9.18 8.85 15.16
C ASP A 175 9.58 7.36 15.07
N ALA A 176 10.88 7.05 15.01
CA ALA A 176 11.36 5.67 14.97
C ALA A 176 11.15 4.90 16.27
N THR A 177 10.72 3.64 16.14
CA THR A 177 10.68 2.69 17.27
C THR A 177 11.96 1.84 17.33
N ASP A 178 12.57 1.54 16.18
CA ASP A 178 13.94 0.99 16.07
C ASP A 178 14.63 1.52 14.79
N SER A 179 15.16 0.67 13.91
CA SER A 179 15.70 1.04 12.60
C SER A 179 14.75 0.69 11.45
N TYR A 180 14.71 1.54 10.43
CA TYR A 180 14.11 1.19 9.15
C TYR A 180 14.84 1.77 7.94
N PHE A 181 14.79 0.99 6.87
CA PHE A 181 15.28 1.37 5.55
C PHE A 181 14.37 2.46 4.97
N SER A 182 14.83 3.71 4.99
CA SER A 182 14.01 4.86 4.59
C SER A 182 14.18 5.23 3.13
N ALA A 183 15.38 5.01 2.55
CA ALA A 183 15.63 5.27 1.14
C ALA A 183 16.72 4.36 0.56
N PHE A 184 16.59 4.05 -0.73
CA PHE A 184 17.62 3.40 -1.53
C PHE A 184 18.14 4.36 -2.59
N GLY A 185 19.44 4.58 -2.63
CA GLY A 185 20.08 5.37 -3.67
C GLY A 185 20.74 4.50 -4.73
N ILE A 186 20.48 4.81 -6.00
CA ILE A 186 21.25 4.34 -7.16
C ILE A 186 22.11 5.48 -7.69
N GLY A 187 23.24 5.14 -8.31
CA GLY A 187 24.04 6.14 -9.01
C GLY A 187 23.72 6.15 -10.49
N VAL A 188 23.48 7.33 -11.06
CA VAL A 188 23.07 7.50 -12.46
C VAL A 188 24.07 8.35 -13.24
N SER A 189 24.26 8.05 -14.53
CA SER A 189 25.21 8.77 -15.39
C SER A 189 24.68 10.11 -15.91
N ASP A 190 23.37 10.26 -16.07
CA ASP A 190 22.66 11.51 -16.37
C ASP A 190 21.50 11.69 -15.38
N LEU A 191 21.62 12.68 -14.49
CA LEU A 191 20.71 12.86 -13.36
C LEU A 191 19.32 13.34 -13.79
N GLU A 192 19.26 14.24 -14.79
CA GLU A 192 18.00 14.80 -15.29
C GLU A 192 17.25 13.76 -16.11
N SER A 193 17.95 13.05 -17.00
CA SER A 193 17.34 12.00 -17.83
C SER A 193 16.81 10.83 -16.99
N ALA A 194 17.53 10.46 -15.92
CA ALA A 194 17.03 9.49 -14.95
C ALA A 194 15.81 10.03 -14.18
N ARG A 195 15.84 11.29 -13.72
CA ARG A 195 14.70 11.93 -13.05
C ARG A 195 13.45 11.90 -13.94
N ASP A 196 13.57 12.27 -15.21
CA ASP A 196 12.45 12.25 -16.16
C ASP A 196 11.93 10.83 -16.41
N PHE A 197 12.79 9.81 -16.48
CA PHE A 197 12.34 8.42 -16.57
C PHE A 197 11.58 7.97 -15.32
N TYR A 198 12.18 8.09 -14.13
CA TYR A 198 11.56 7.60 -12.89
C TYR A 198 10.29 8.39 -12.51
N VAL A 199 10.22 9.70 -12.81
CA VAL A 199 9.03 10.53 -12.56
C VAL A 199 7.99 10.35 -13.68
N GLU A 200 8.32 10.72 -14.91
CA GLU A 200 7.33 10.86 -15.99
C GLU A 200 6.95 9.52 -16.64
N THR A 201 7.80 8.48 -16.54
CA THR A 201 7.51 7.13 -17.08
C THR A 201 7.01 6.15 -16.02
N LEU A 202 7.63 6.15 -14.82
CA LEU A 202 7.27 5.21 -13.75
C LEU A 202 6.31 5.78 -12.71
N GLY A 203 6.01 7.09 -12.73
CA GLY A 203 5.05 7.72 -11.83
C GLY A 203 5.55 7.89 -10.39
N PHE A 204 6.86 7.99 -10.16
CA PHE A 204 7.36 8.46 -8.87
C PHE A 204 7.18 9.98 -8.73
N GLU A 205 7.03 10.46 -7.50
CA GLU A 205 6.91 11.88 -7.18
C GLU A 205 8.27 12.46 -6.79
N GLU A 206 8.59 13.67 -7.25
CA GLU A 206 9.80 14.39 -6.85
C GLU A 206 9.58 15.11 -5.51
N ASP A 207 10.17 14.60 -4.42
CA ASP A 207 10.08 15.20 -3.08
C ASP A 207 11.13 16.31 -2.90
N GLN A 208 12.39 16.02 -3.26
CA GLN A 208 13.50 16.95 -3.03
C GLN A 208 14.66 16.81 -4.02
N PHE A 209 15.23 17.94 -4.44
CA PHE A 209 16.56 18.02 -5.04
C PHE A 209 17.59 18.54 -4.04
N LEU A 210 18.76 17.91 -3.97
CA LEU A 210 19.88 18.28 -3.10
C LEU A 210 21.18 18.39 -3.90
N GLN A 211 21.93 19.47 -3.67
CA GLN A 211 23.31 19.61 -4.17
C GLN A 211 24.27 19.60 -2.97
N ILE A 212 25.22 18.68 -2.98
CA ILE A 212 26.28 18.58 -1.97
C ILE A 212 27.62 18.98 -2.64
N PRO A 213 28.06 20.25 -2.51
CA PRO A 213 29.12 20.81 -3.35
C PRO A 213 30.42 20.00 -3.34
N GLY A 214 30.83 19.54 -4.53
CA GLY A 214 32.04 18.76 -4.74
C GLY A 214 31.95 17.28 -4.35
N GLN A 215 30.76 16.79 -3.99
CA GLN A 215 30.50 15.38 -3.69
C GLN A 215 29.54 14.77 -4.71
N TYR A 216 28.26 15.15 -4.65
CA TYR A 216 27.19 14.63 -5.50
C TYR A 216 26.00 15.60 -5.50
N ASP A 217 25.19 15.49 -6.54
CA ASP A 217 23.84 16.04 -6.60
C ASP A 217 22.86 14.85 -6.59
N GLU A 218 21.70 14.97 -5.95
CA GLU A 218 20.71 13.90 -5.85
C GLU A 218 19.25 14.39 -5.91
N TYR A 219 18.39 13.61 -6.56
CA TYR A 219 16.94 13.68 -6.45
C TYR A 219 16.45 12.60 -5.49
N ILE A 220 15.57 12.97 -4.56
CA ILE A 220 14.84 12.08 -3.67
C ILE A 220 13.42 11.97 -4.24
N LEU A 221 13.01 10.74 -4.56
CA LEU A 221 11.74 10.42 -5.17
C LEU A 221 10.89 9.54 -4.24
N THR A 222 9.63 9.91 -4.03
CA THR A 222 8.65 9.14 -3.26
C THR A 222 7.74 8.34 -4.17
N SER A 223 7.20 7.23 -3.67
CA SER A 223 6.16 6.49 -4.40
C SER A 223 4.79 7.08 -4.09
N PRO A 224 3.88 7.22 -5.08
CA PRO A 224 2.50 7.64 -4.84
C PRO A 224 1.71 6.65 -3.97
N VAL A 225 2.20 5.42 -3.84
CA VAL A 225 1.61 4.39 -2.96
C VAL A 225 2.34 4.36 -1.60
N PRO A 226 1.67 4.64 -0.47
CA PRO A 226 2.30 4.77 0.84
C PRO A 226 3.08 3.56 1.33
N GLY A 227 4.14 3.81 2.11
CA GLY A 227 4.84 2.81 2.91
C GLY A 227 5.99 2.07 2.23
N SER A 228 6.46 2.54 1.07
CA SER A 228 7.79 2.20 0.51
C SER A 228 8.91 3.05 1.14
N SER A 229 10.15 2.70 0.82
CA SER A 229 11.31 3.59 0.94
C SER A 229 11.36 4.54 -0.26
N ALA A 230 11.93 5.74 -0.10
CA ALA A 230 12.22 6.62 -1.21
C ALA A 230 13.30 6.03 -2.14
N LEU A 231 13.25 6.38 -3.42
CA LEU A 231 14.31 6.13 -4.39
C LEU A 231 15.16 7.39 -4.52
N VAL A 232 16.48 7.28 -4.41
CA VAL A 232 17.41 8.41 -4.57
C VAL A 232 18.20 8.22 -5.85
N LEU A 233 18.06 9.13 -6.80
CA LEU A 233 18.90 9.20 -7.98
C LEU A 233 20.09 10.09 -7.65
N MET A 234 21.32 9.57 -7.72
CA MET A 234 22.51 10.31 -7.28
C MET A 234 23.58 10.38 -8.37
N HIS A 235 24.10 11.56 -8.65
CA HIS A 235 25.22 11.76 -9.58
C HIS A 235 26.42 12.40 -8.86
N TRP A 236 27.56 11.70 -8.86
CA TRP A 236 28.77 12.17 -8.19
C TRP A 236 29.47 13.28 -8.98
N THR A 237 29.42 14.50 -8.46
CA THR A 237 30.09 15.70 -9.00
C THR A 237 31.57 15.81 -8.58
N SER A 238 32.04 14.92 -7.70
CA SER A 238 33.44 14.82 -7.30
C SER A 238 34.36 14.43 -8.47
N ALA A 239 35.63 14.85 -8.44
CA ALA A 239 36.62 14.50 -9.48
C ALA A 239 37.04 13.01 -9.53
N THR A 240 36.43 12.13 -8.73
CA THR A 240 36.70 10.68 -8.73
C THR A 240 35.71 9.99 -9.67
N PRO A 241 36.15 9.35 -10.77
CA PRO A 241 35.27 8.62 -11.67
C PRO A 241 34.48 7.53 -10.93
N ARG A 242 33.22 7.32 -11.34
CA ARG A 242 32.34 6.28 -10.81
C ARG A 242 31.89 5.34 -11.92
N ASN A 243 31.55 4.12 -11.53
CA ASN A 243 30.91 3.15 -12.39
C ASN A 243 29.39 3.27 -12.19
N TYR A 244 28.67 3.73 -13.20
CA TYR A 244 27.20 3.80 -13.18
C TYR A 244 26.56 2.57 -13.83
N THR A 245 27.24 1.97 -14.81
CA THR A 245 26.77 0.82 -15.60
C THR A 245 27.06 -0.54 -14.97
N ASP A 246 26.20 -1.54 -15.23
CA ASP A 246 26.40 -2.95 -14.83
C ASP A 246 26.64 -3.18 -13.32
N ASN A 247 26.16 -2.27 -12.47
CA ASN A 247 26.20 -2.45 -11.03
C ASN A 247 25.25 -3.60 -10.64
N PRO A 248 25.60 -4.48 -9.68
CA PRO A 248 24.75 -5.60 -9.29
C PRO A 248 23.61 -5.12 -8.38
N VAL A 249 22.70 -4.32 -8.93
CA VAL A 249 21.58 -3.65 -8.26
C VAL A 249 20.29 -4.02 -8.98
N LYS A 250 19.22 -4.25 -8.22
CA LYS A 250 17.87 -4.50 -8.74
C LYS A 250 16.85 -3.70 -7.94
N LEU A 251 15.93 -3.03 -8.62
CA LEU A 251 14.74 -2.43 -8.02
C LEU A 251 13.56 -3.38 -8.23
N GLU A 252 12.97 -3.88 -7.15
CA GLU A 252 11.69 -4.61 -7.22
C GLU A 252 10.57 -3.57 -7.16
N LEU A 253 9.98 -3.27 -8.33
CA LEU A 253 8.90 -2.33 -8.52
C LEU A 253 7.57 -3.07 -8.53
N ALA A 254 6.71 -2.80 -7.55
CA ALA A 254 5.34 -3.32 -7.55
C ALA A 254 4.43 -2.28 -8.20
N ALA A 255 3.63 -2.69 -9.18
CA ALA A 255 2.81 -1.84 -10.03
C ALA A 255 1.35 -2.30 -10.03
N ALA A 256 0.42 -1.34 -10.13
CA ALA A 256 -1.01 -1.64 -10.27
C ALA A 256 -1.34 -2.42 -11.56
N GLN A 257 -0.63 -2.09 -12.65
CA GLN A 257 -0.78 -2.71 -13.98
C GLN A 257 0.61 -3.00 -14.59
N PRO A 258 1.21 -4.18 -14.34
CA PRO A 258 2.56 -4.51 -14.80
C PRO A 258 2.76 -4.40 -16.31
N GLN A 259 1.81 -4.83 -17.14
CA GLN A 259 1.88 -4.68 -18.60
C GLN A 259 1.94 -3.21 -19.00
N ARG A 260 1.12 -2.35 -18.40
CA ARG A 260 1.12 -0.90 -18.67
C ARG A 260 2.44 -0.23 -18.27
N LEU A 261 3.06 -0.67 -17.17
CA LEU A 261 4.38 -0.16 -16.77
C LEU A 261 5.45 -0.58 -17.78
N ARG A 262 5.44 -1.85 -18.20
CA ARG A 262 6.29 -2.36 -19.26
C ARG A 262 6.11 -1.57 -20.56
N ASP A 263 4.87 -1.25 -20.93
CA ASP A 263 4.56 -0.50 -22.15
C ASP A 263 5.19 0.91 -22.08
N ALA A 264 4.97 1.63 -20.98
CA ALA A 264 5.58 2.94 -20.74
C ALA A 264 7.12 2.90 -20.81
N ILE A 265 7.75 1.90 -20.17
CA ILE A 265 9.21 1.68 -20.23
C ILE A 265 9.67 1.45 -21.68
N SER A 266 8.96 0.62 -22.45
CA SER A 266 9.29 0.38 -23.86
C SER A 266 9.07 1.62 -24.75
N GLU A 267 8.09 2.47 -24.43
CA GLU A 267 7.82 3.72 -25.15
C GLU A 267 8.85 4.82 -24.83
N ALA A 268 9.38 4.84 -23.60
CA ALA A 268 10.55 5.65 -23.22
C ALA A 268 11.84 5.21 -23.95
N GLY A 269 11.84 4.04 -24.59
CA GLY A 269 12.97 3.50 -25.35
C GLY A 269 13.91 2.62 -24.53
N GLU A 270 13.52 2.27 -23.30
CA GLU A 270 14.30 1.46 -22.38
C GLU A 270 14.14 -0.05 -22.63
N ASN A 271 15.08 -0.84 -22.12
CA ASN A 271 15.18 -2.26 -22.47
C ASN A 271 14.24 -3.13 -21.63
N VAL A 272 13.17 -3.65 -22.23
CA VAL A 272 12.35 -4.74 -21.67
C VAL A 272 13.00 -6.08 -22.02
N SER A 273 13.52 -6.78 -21.01
CA SER A 273 14.19 -8.08 -21.16
C SER A 273 13.27 -9.28 -20.95
N GLN A 274 12.17 -9.11 -20.20
CA GLN A 274 11.12 -10.11 -20.04
C GLN A 274 9.74 -9.45 -19.88
N GLU A 275 8.77 -9.99 -20.59
CA GLU A 275 7.36 -9.64 -20.47
C GLU A 275 6.78 -9.98 -19.08
N PRO A 276 5.91 -9.14 -18.50
CA PRO A 276 5.09 -9.51 -17.36
C PRO A 276 4.23 -10.74 -17.66
N ALA A 277 4.58 -11.87 -17.04
CA ALA A 277 3.91 -13.16 -17.18
C ALA A 277 3.90 -13.90 -15.82
N PRO A 278 2.96 -14.84 -15.58
CA PRO A 278 2.95 -15.65 -14.37
C PRO A 278 4.30 -16.34 -14.15
N SER A 279 4.89 -16.14 -12.98
CA SER A 279 6.23 -16.64 -12.69
C SER A 279 6.23 -18.15 -12.45
N ALA A 280 7.13 -18.86 -13.15
CA ALA A 280 7.38 -20.28 -12.93
C ALA A 280 8.13 -20.57 -11.61
N ASP A 281 8.60 -19.53 -10.91
CA ASP A 281 9.30 -19.67 -9.65
C ASP A 281 8.33 -19.94 -8.50
N ALA A 282 8.46 -21.12 -7.88
CA ALA A 282 7.55 -21.60 -6.84
C ALA A 282 7.47 -20.72 -5.58
N ASP A 283 8.42 -19.78 -5.37
CA ASP A 283 8.37 -18.82 -4.26
C ASP A 283 7.51 -17.58 -4.57
N LEU A 284 7.12 -17.40 -5.83
CA LEU A 284 6.31 -16.28 -6.32
C LEU A 284 4.84 -16.66 -6.58
N ASN A 285 4.46 -17.94 -6.43
CA ASN A 285 3.07 -18.42 -6.51
C ASN A 285 2.31 -17.91 -7.74
N ASP A 286 2.86 -18.13 -8.94
CA ASP A 286 2.32 -17.67 -10.23
C ASP A 286 2.14 -16.13 -10.35
N ALA A 287 2.68 -15.34 -9.42
CA ALA A 287 2.63 -13.87 -9.50
C ALA A 287 3.22 -13.38 -10.82
N LEU A 288 2.56 -12.37 -11.38
CA LEU A 288 2.92 -11.75 -12.65
C LEU A 288 4.23 -10.96 -12.50
N VAL A 289 5.30 -11.41 -13.16
CA VAL A 289 6.64 -10.80 -13.10
C VAL A 289 7.21 -10.54 -14.49
N GLY A 290 7.75 -9.34 -14.68
CA GLY A 290 8.52 -8.93 -15.86
C GLY A 290 9.86 -8.30 -15.47
N TYR A 291 10.75 -8.12 -16.44
CA TYR A 291 12.08 -7.53 -16.22
C TYR A 291 12.41 -6.48 -17.28
N ALA A 292 12.96 -5.35 -16.85
CA ALA A 292 13.47 -4.29 -17.70
C ALA A 292 14.79 -3.72 -17.15
N SER A 293 15.36 -2.72 -17.83
CA SER A 293 16.52 -1.98 -17.33
C SER A 293 16.42 -0.52 -17.75
N ASP A 294 16.90 0.39 -16.89
CA ASP A 294 17.07 1.81 -17.24
C ASP A 294 18.34 2.04 -18.09
N ALA A 295 18.55 3.29 -18.53
CA ALA A 295 19.71 3.71 -19.34
C ALA A 295 21.09 3.39 -18.72
N ASP A 296 21.19 3.27 -17.39
CA ASP A 296 22.40 2.87 -16.68
C ASP A 296 22.50 1.35 -16.46
N GLY A 297 21.50 0.58 -16.89
CA GLY A 297 21.46 -0.87 -16.75
C GLY A 297 21.04 -1.37 -15.37
N THR A 298 20.42 -0.52 -14.55
CA THR A 298 19.79 -0.94 -13.28
C THR A 298 18.67 -1.93 -13.59
N LEU A 299 18.70 -3.14 -13.02
CA LEU A 299 17.66 -4.13 -13.27
C LEU A 299 16.35 -3.71 -12.59
N LEU A 300 15.28 -3.59 -13.38
CA LEU A 300 13.93 -3.33 -12.90
C LEU A 300 13.15 -4.64 -12.92
N GLU A 301 12.78 -5.18 -11.76
CA GLU A 301 11.86 -6.32 -11.66
C GLU A 301 10.46 -5.77 -11.39
N ILE A 302 9.56 -5.95 -12.36
CA ILE A 302 8.18 -5.44 -12.31
C ILE A 302 7.29 -6.56 -11.78
N ARG A 303 6.52 -6.30 -10.71
CA ARG A 303 5.56 -7.25 -10.13
C ARG A 303 4.16 -6.69 -10.01
N GLN A 304 3.14 -7.55 -10.07
CA GLN A 304 1.77 -7.17 -9.70
C GLN A 304 1.69 -6.73 -8.24
N SER A 305 1.08 -5.56 -8.01
CA SER A 305 0.63 -5.12 -6.69
C SER A 305 -0.80 -5.58 -6.44
N ILE A 306 -1.06 -6.03 -5.21
CA ILE A 306 -2.41 -6.14 -4.62
C ILE A 306 -2.49 -5.33 -3.32
N ARG A 307 -1.59 -4.33 -3.16
CA ARG A 307 -1.47 -3.54 -1.93
C ARG A 307 -2.80 -2.85 -1.64
N ALA A 308 -3.30 -3.05 -0.43
CA ALA A 308 -4.64 -2.62 -0.04
C ALA A 308 -4.68 -1.99 1.37
N TYR A 309 -5.84 -1.39 1.67
CA TYR A 309 -6.23 -0.96 3.01
C TYR A 309 -7.75 -1.04 3.20
N LEU A 310 -8.18 -1.04 4.46
CA LEU A 310 -9.59 -0.88 4.80
C LEU A 310 -9.96 0.60 4.60
N SER A 311 -10.70 0.94 3.55
CA SER A 311 -11.16 2.31 3.32
C SER A 311 -12.45 2.62 4.09
N GLY A 312 -13.29 1.61 4.31
CA GLY A 312 -14.55 1.74 5.04
C GLY A 312 -14.96 0.45 5.72
N ALA A 313 -15.75 0.56 6.79
CA ALA A 313 -16.38 -0.58 7.43
C ALA A 313 -17.86 -0.30 7.66
N ALA A 314 -18.72 -1.25 7.25
CA ALA A 314 -20.16 -1.09 7.33
C ALA A 314 -20.83 -2.02 8.35
N ILE A 315 -21.87 -1.49 8.99
CA ILE A 315 -22.76 -2.24 9.90
C ILE A 315 -24.22 -2.02 9.51
N GLY A 316 -25.02 -3.09 9.55
CA GLY A 316 -26.47 -2.99 9.47
C GLY A 316 -27.07 -2.45 10.76
N VAL A 317 -28.00 -1.50 10.62
CA VAL A 317 -28.68 -0.83 11.74
C VAL A 317 -30.18 -1.02 11.66
N ALA A 318 -30.87 -1.03 12.81
CA ALA A 318 -32.32 -1.22 12.88
C ALA A 318 -33.11 0.06 12.54
N ASP A 319 -32.52 1.23 12.76
CA ASP A 319 -33.07 2.55 12.47
C ASP A 319 -31.92 3.45 11.97
N LEU A 320 -31.93 3.76 10.68
CA LEU A 320 -30.81 4.45 10.02
C LEU A 320 -30.67 5.90 10.48
N ASP A 321 -31.76 6.65 10.64
CA ASP A 321 -31.71 8.06 11.04
C ASP A 321 -31.33 8.21 12.52
N ALA A 322 -31.79 7.30 13.38
CA ALA A 322 -31.37 7.24 14.78
C ALA A 322 -29.88 6.86 14.91
N ALA A 323 -29.40 5.91 14.09
CA ALA A 323 -27.99 5.55 14.06
C ALA A 323 -27.11 6.71 13.55
N VAL A 324 -27.49 7.38 12.45
CA VAL A 324 -26.76 8.57 11.96
C VAL A 324 -26.63 9.61 13.07
N THR A 325 -27.73 9.96 13.74
CA THR A 325 -27.71 10.94 14.85
C THR A 325 -26.80 10.49 15.99
N PHE A 326 -26.76 9.20 16.34
CA PHE A 326 -25.85 8.68 17.35
C PHE A 326 -24.37 8.84 16.95
N TYR A 327 -24.00 8.49 15.72
CA TYR A 327 -22.62 8.58 15.25
C TYR A 327 -22.18 10.03 14.98
N THR A 328 -23.06 10.93 14.53
CA THR A 328 -22.73 12.35 14.35
C THR A 328 -22.65 13.09 15.67
N ASP A 329 -23.70 13.03 16.50
CA ASP A 329 -23.84 13.90 17.66
C ASP A 329 -23.13 13.31 18.90
N GLY A 330 -23.05 11.98 18.99
CA GLY A 330 -22.43 11.27 20.11
C GLY A 330 -20.97 10.86 19.90
N LEU A 331 -20.55 10.62 18.64
CA LEU A 331 -19.18 10.20 18.31
C LEU A 331 -18.42 11.24 17.48
N GLY A 332 -19.06 12.36 17.11
CA GLY A 332 -18.44 13.47 16.40
C GLY A 332 -18.14 13.21 14.92
N MET A 333 -18.74 12.18 14.32
CA MET A 333 -18.53 11.87 12.91
C MET A 333 -19.25 12.86 11.98
N GLN A 334 -18.77 13.01 10.75
CA GLN A 334 -19.37 13.86 9.72
C GLN A 334 -20.03 13.00 8.64
N GLU A 335 -21.27 13.33 8.27
CA GLU A 335 -21.93 12.70 7.12
C GLU A 335 -21.32 13.24 5.82
N MET A 336 -20.72 12.34 5.04
CA MET A 336 -20.06 12.65 3.78
C MET A 336 -21.04 12.53 2.60
N GLU A 337 -21.77 11.41 2.56
CA GLU A 337 -22.72 11.10 1.49
C GLU A 337 -23.76 10.06 1.93
N ARG A 338 -24.80 9.92 1.08
CA ARG A 338 -25.80 8.85 1.16
C ARG A 338 -25.85 8.12 -0.17
N ARG A 339 -25.81 6.78 -0.13
CA ARG A 339 -25.85 5.90 -1.31
C ARG A 339 -27.13 5.07 -1.28
N THR A 340 -27.78 4.90 -2.42
CA THR A 340 -28.98 4.04 -2.55
C THR A 340 -28.60 2.80 -3.33
N ARG A 341 -28.91 1.62 -2.78
CA ARG A 341 -28.71 0.32 -3.43
C ARG A 341 -30.04 -0.43 -3.47
N ASP A 342 -30.16 -1.41 -4.37
CA ASP A 342 -31.37 -2.23 -4.56
C ASP A 342 -31.98 -2.82 -3.27
N ASN A 343 -31.16 -3.04 -2.23
CA ASN A 343 -31.58 -3.69 -0.99
C ASN A 343 -31.36 -2.89 0.31
N ARG A 344 -30.80 -1.68 0.23
CA ARG A 344 -30.45 -0.86 1.40
C ARG A 344 -30.17 0.59 1.02
N GLU A 345 -30.41 1.49 1.97
CA GLU A 345 -29.77 2.81 2.00
C GLU A 345 -28.47 2.71 2.81
N GLU A 346 -27.42 3.39 2.36
CA GLU A 346 -26.14 3.53 3.06
C GLU A 346 -25.91 5.00 3.42
N VAL A 347 -25.43 5.29 4.64
CA VAL A 347 -24.92 6.62 5.01
C VAL A 347 -23.46 6.49 5.38
N VAL A 348 -22.61 7.29 4.75
CA VAL A 348 -21.15 7.21 4.84
C VAL A 348 -20.67 8.32 5.78
N LEU A 349 -19.99 7.92 6.84
CA LEU A 349 -19.51 8.81 7.89
C LEU A 349 -17.98 8.80 7.96
N GLU A 350 -17.39 9.97 8.18
CA GLU A 350 -15.94 10.13 8.38
C GLU A 350 -15.63 10.71 9.76
N SER A 351 -14.43 10.44 10.29
CA SER A 351 -13.92 11.11 11.50
C SER A 351 -13.80 12.62 11.27
N ALA A 352 -14.01 13.45 12.30
CA ALA A 352 -14.04 14.91 12.14
C ALA A 352 -12.77 15.56 11.57
N ASP A 353 -11.63 14.85 11.61
CA ASP A 353 -10.34 15.28 11.06
C ASP A 353 -9.84 14.39 9.89
N GLY A 354 -10.73 13.60 9.27
CA GLY A 354 -10.44 12.77 8.10
C GLY A 354 -9.57 11.54 8.38
N ARG A 355 -9.20 11.26 9.64
CA ARG A 355 -8.33 10.12 9.98
C ARG A 355 -9.10 8.80 10.06
N GLY A 356 -8.45 7.74 9.58
CA GLY A 356 -8.94 6.37 9.64
C GLY A 356 -9.73 5.94 8.40
N SER A 357 -10.58 4.93 8.56
CA SER A 357 -11.58 4.53 7.58
C SER A 357 -12.90 5.27 7.77
N GLN A 358 -13.77 5.20 6.78
CA GLN A 358 -15.18 5.57 6.90
C GLN A 358 -15.97 4.53 7.71
N VAL A 359 -17.04 4.96 8.37
CA VAL A 359 -18.08 4.08 8.95
C VAL A 359 -19.32 4.20 8.09
N ILE A 360 -19.83 3.06 7.60
CA ILE A 360 -21.01 3.02 6.72
C ILE A 360 -22.19 2.39 7.48
N LEU A 361 -23.25 3.17 7.66
CA LEU A 361 -24.48 2.70 8.30
C LEU A 361 -25.45 2.18 7.23
N MET A 362 -25.85 0.92 7.31
CA MET A 362 -26.69 0.26 6.31
C MET A 362 -28.12 0.02 6.84
N GLY A 363 -29.09 0.79 6.33
CA GLY A 363 -30.51 0.56 6.57
C GLY A 363 -31.10 -0.33 5.48
N PHE A 364 -31.26 -1.63 5.75
CA PHE A 364 -31.77 -2.59 4.75
C PHE A 364 -33.28 -2.41 4.48
N THR A 365 -33.65 -2.39 3.19
CA THR A 365 -34.99 -2.10 2.68
C THR A 365 -35.68 -3.31 2.03
N ASP A 366 -34.98 -4.44 1.88
CA ASP A 366 -35.41 -5.66 1.16
C ASP A 366 -36.33 -6.62 1.94
N GLU A 367 -36.89 -6.18 3.08
CA GLU A 367 -37.70 -6.98 4.02
C GLU A 367 -37.01 -8.24 4.61
N VAL A 368 -35.72 -8.50 4.32
CA VAL A 368 -35.00 -9.66 4.86
C VAL A 368 -34.61 -9.40 6.32
N THR A 369 -35.05 -10.29 7.21
CA THR A 369 -34.76 -10.19 8.65
C THR A 369 -33.29 -10.49 8.95
N ARG A 370 -32.62 -9.54 9.59
CA ARG A 370 -31.19 -9.60 9.98
C ARG A 370 -31.03 -9.42 11.48
N ASN A 371 -29.89 -9.87 12.02
CA ASN A 371 -29.55 -9.67 13.43
C ASN A 371 -28.61 -8.47 13.61
N TYR A 372 -29.17 -7.30 13.85
CA TYR A 372 -28.39 -6.07 14.07
C TYR A 372 -27.70 -6.00 15.44
N ARG A 373 -28.10 -6.85 16.42
CA ARG A 373 -27.79 -6.61 17.84
C ARG A 373 -26.67 -7.46 18.43
N GLN A 374 -26.05 -8.31 17.61
CA GLN A 374 -25.06 -9.31 18.04
C GLN A 374 -23.95 -9.55 17.01
N ASN A 375 -23.54 -8.52 16.27
CA ASN A 375 -22.29 -8.57 15.49
C ASN A 375 -21.16 -9.07 16.42
N PRO A 376 -20.46 -10.18 16.09
CA PRO A 376 -19.38 -10.73 16.92
C PRO A 376 -18.09 -9.88 16.91
N GLY A 377 -18.05 -8.82 16.10
CA GLY A 377 -16.96 -7.85 15.99
C GLY A 377 -17.05 -6.63 16.92
N LYS A 378 -16.31 -5.57 16.57
CA LYS A 378 -16.21 -4.30 17.33
C LYS A 378 -15.89 -3.09 16.44
N LEU A 379 -16.28 -1.89 16.86
CA LEU A 379 -15.81 -0.62 16.31
C LEU A 379 -14.82 -0.02 17.31
N VAL A 380 -13.63 0.40 16.87
CA VAL A 380 -12.61 0.98 17.75
C VAL A 380 -12.41 2.44 17.42
N PHE A 381 -12.70 3.32 18.37
CA PHE A 381 -12.49 4.75 18.27
C PHE A 381 -11.35 5.18 19.17
N TYR A 382 -10.38 5.89 18.59
CA TYR A 382 -9.33 6.57 19.32
C TYR A 382 -9.83 7.96 19.68
N ALA A 383 -9.80 8.29 20.96
CA ALA A 383 -10.43 9.48 21.52
C ALA A 383 -9.41 10.34 22.27
N LYS A 384 -9.41 11.64 21.96
CA LYS A 384 -8.55 12.66 22.59
C LYS A 384 -8.71 12.71 24.11
N ASP A 385 -9.96 12.70 24.57
CA ASP A 385 -10.34 12.46 25.96
C ASP A 385 -11.37 11.32 25.97
N ALA A 386 -10.89 10.13 26.33
CA ALA A 386 -11.72 8.94 26.36
C ALA A 386 -12.89 9.06 27.35
N ASN A 387 -12.76 9.82 28.45
CA ASN A 387 -13.82 9.97 29.45
C ASN A 387 -14.94 10.88 28.96
N VAL A 388 -14.58 11.95 28.24
CA VAL A 388 -15.55 12.81 27.55
C VAL A 388 -16.27 12.01 26.48
N PHE A 389 -15.53 11.30 25.61
CA PHE A 389 -16.12 10.46 24.56
C PHE A 389 -17.05 9.36 25.11
N ALA A 390 -16.68 8.74 26.24
CA ALA A 390 -17.56 7.80 26.93
C ALA A 390 -18.84 8.46 27.49
N GLN A 391 -18.78 9.73 27.88
CA GLN A 391 -19.95 10.49 28.30
C GLN A 391 -20.84 10.90 27.11
N ASP A 392 -20.24 11.35 26.00
CA ASP A 392 -20.95 11.71 24.77
C ASP A 392 -21.74 10.51 24.22
N ILE A 393 -21.17 9.30 24.26
CA ILE A 393 -21.87 8.03 23.97
C ILE A 393 -23.10 7.83 24.85
N ARG A 394 -23.06 8.15 26.16
CA ARG A 394 -24.24 8.04 27.04
C ARG A 394 -25.31 9.06 26.69
N ASP A 395 -24.89 10.30 26.41
CA ASP A 395 -25.80 11.41 26.14
C ASP A 395 -26.50 11.25 24.78
N ALA A 396 -25.86 10.58 23.82
CA ALA A 396 -26.47 10.08 22.58
C ALA A 396 -27.33 8.81 22.74
N GLY A 397 -27.42 8.23 23.94
CA GLY A 397 -28.28 7.08 24.25
C GLY A 397 -27.63 5.69 24.19
N GLY A 398 -26.31 5.63 23.97
CA GLY A 398 -25.52 4.40 24.07
C GLY A 398 -25.26 3.97 25.52
N VAL A 399 -24.59 2.83 25.70
CA VAL A 399 -24.33 2.23 27.02
C VAL A 399 -22.85 1.97 27.24
N VAL A 400 -22.21 2.71 28.13
CA VAL A 400 -20.85 2.39 28.60
C VAL A 400 -20.90 1.16 29.51
N LEU A 401 -20.16 0.12 29.13
CA LEU A 401 -20.01 -1.15 29.86
C LEU A 401 -18.83 -1.12 30.83
N VAL A 402 -17.74 -0.47 30.43
CA VAL A 402 -16.49 -0.33 31.19
C VAL A 402 -15.99 1.10 30.97
N GLU A 403 -15.82 1.85 32.06
CA GLU A 403 -15.23 3.19 32.00
C GLU A 403 -13.81 3.15 31.41
N PRO A 404 -13.38 4.18 30.67
CA PRO A 404 -12.00 4.30 30.22
C PRO A 404 -11.00 4.30 31.38
N VAL A 405 -10.15 3.28 31.44
CA VAL A 405 -9.13 3.14 32.49
C VAL A 405 -7.78 2.72 31.91
N ASP A 406 -6.71 3.16 32.58
CA ASP A 406 -5.34 2.76 32.31
C ASP A 406 -5.18 1.24 32.50
N GLN A 407 -4.85 0.54 31.41
CA GLN A 407 -4.59 -0.90 31.39
C GLN A 407 -3.19 -1.28 31.92
N GLY A 408 -2.38 -0.28 32.26
CA GLY A 408 -1.05 -0.41 32.82
C GLY A 408 0.04 -0.82 31.82
N PRO A 409 1.28 -1.02 32.29
CA PRO A 409 2.45 -1.15 31.42
C PRO A 409 2.41 -2.32 30.44
N ALA A 410 1.60 -3.35 30.71
CA ALA A 410 1.45 -4.52 29.84
C ALA A 410 0.80 -4.18 28.48
N LEU A 411 -0.04 -3.14 28.44
CA LEU A 411 -0.62 -2.58 27.20
C LEU A 411 -0.12 -1.13 26.98
N GLY A 412 1.12 -0.84 27.35
CA GLY A 412 1.74 0.48 27.12
C GLY A 412 1.17 1.63 27.97
N ASN A 413 0.35 1.33 28.99
CA ASN A 413 -0.50 2.27 29.72
C ASN A 413 -1.59 2.91 28.83
N ALA A 414 -2.08 2.17 27.83
CA ALA A 414 -3.24 2.58 27.05
C ALA A 414 -4.45 2.77 27.97
N ILE A 415 -5.17 3.88 27.78
CA ILE A 415 -6.50 4.07 28.38
C ILE A 415 -7.50 3.32 27.50
N VAL A 416 -8.22 2.36 28.05
CA VAL A 416 -9.22 1.58 27.29
C VAL A 416 -10.54 1.53 28.06
N GLY A 417 -11.64 1.75 27.35
CA GLY A 417 -13.02 1.60 27.81
C GLY A 417 -13.87 0.84 26.78
N PHE A 418 -15.06 0.39 27.19
CA PHE A 418 -15.97 -0.35 26.31
C PHE A 418 -17.41 0.15 26.46
N ALA A 419 -18.11 0.29 25.33
CA ALA A 419 -19.48 0.76 25.25
C ALA A 419 -20.29 -0.01 24.20
N ARG A 420 -21.56 0.39 24.02
CA ARG A 420 -22.50 -0.12 23.04
C ARG A 420 -23.22 1.04 22.37
N ASP A 421 -23.39 0.95 21.05
CA ASP A 421 -24.29 1.81 20.29
C ASP A 421 -25.77 1.44 20.51
N LEU A 422 -26.68 2.14 19.81
CA LEU A 422 -28.13 1.91 19.90
C LEU A 422 -28.54 0.48 19.50
N ASP A 423 -27.84 -0.11 18.53
CA ASP A 423 -28.11 -1.46 18.05
C ASP A 423 -27.48 -2.55 18.93
N ASN A 424 -26.53 -2.21 19.80
CA ASN A 424 -25.72 -3.09 20.65
C ASN A 424 -24.48 -3.70 19.96
N ASN A 425 -23.92 -3.04 18.93
CA ASN A 425 -22.55 -3.30 18.48
C ASN A 425 -21.54 -2.89 19.57
N LEU A 426 -20.40 -3.57 19.65
CA LEU A 426 -19.36 -3.24 20.63
C LEU A 426 -18.57 -2.02 20.15
N VAL A 427 -18.48 -0.99 20.98
CA VAL A 427 -17.57 0.14 20.78
C VAL A 427 -16.41 0.02 21.78
N GLU A 428 -15.18 -0.02 21.29
CA GLU A 428 -13.96 0.09 22.09
C GLU A 428 -13.44 1.52 22.01
N ILE A 429 -13.14 2.10 23.17
CA ILE A 429 -12.68 3.48 23.31
C ILE A 429 -11.21 3.42 23.72
N VAL A 430 -10.32 3.94 22.89
CA VAL A 430 -8.86 3.99 23.16
C VAL A 430 -8.43 5.44 23.36
N GLY A 431 -7.77 5.76 24.45
CA GLY A 431 -7.28 7.12 24.70
C GLY A 431 -6.03 7.45 23.87
N ASP A 432 -6.11 8.51 23.06
CA ASP A 432 -4.98 9.09 22.32
C ASP A 432 -4.90 10.60 22.59
N SER A 433 -4.09 10.99 23.58
CA SER A 433 -3.95 12.40 23.97
C SER A 433 -3.24 13.28 22.93
N ALA A 434 -2.68 12.69 21.86
CA ALA A 434 -2.11 13.43 20.74
C ALA A 434 -3.14 13.73 19.63
N ALA A 435 -4.32 13.10 19.68
CA ALA A 435 -5.39 13.29 18.70
C ALA A 435 -5.92 14.74 18.68
N SER A 436 -6.15 15.27 17.47
CA SER A 436 -6.90 16.51 17.25
C SER A 436 -8.37 16.33 17.61
N GLU A 437 -9.01 15.33 17.00
CA GLU A 437 -10.39 14.90 17.25
C GLU A 437 -10.44 13.38 17.44
N SER A 438 -11.59 12.85 17.88
CA SER A 438 -11.80 11.39 17.90
C SER A 438 -11.87 10.82 16.48
N TYR A 439 -11.31 9.62 16.27
CA TYR A 439 -11.26 8.99 14.95
C TYR A 439 -11.48 7.48 15.01
N PHE A 440 -12.10 6.94 13.96
CA PHE A 440 -12.28 5.50 13.79
C PHE A 440 -10.93 4.86 13.43
N GLY A 441 -10.37 4.03 14.31
CA GLY A 441 -9.00 3.50 14.15
C GLY A 441 -8.91 2.00 13.87
N ALA A 442 -9.96 1.22 14.17
CA ALA A 442 -10.02 -0.18 13.80
C ALA A 442 -11.46 -0.71 13.68
N PHE A 443 -11.68 -1.68 12.81
CA PHE A 443 -12.91 -2.45 12.73
C PHE A 443 -12.63 -3.92 12.97
N GLY A 444 -13.39 -4.54 13.87
CA GLY A 444 -13.31 -5.97 14.15
C GLY A 444 -14.44 -6.74 13.51
N ILE A 445 -14.11 -7.91 12.95
CA ILE A 445 -15.06 -8.94 12.50
C ILE A 445 -14.87 -10.20 13.34
N GLY A 446 -15.96 -10.92 13.59
CA GLY A 446 -15.88 -12.24 14.20
C GLY A 446 -15.65 -13.31 13.14
N VAL A 447 -14.63 -14.16 13.34
CA VAL A 447 -14.26 -15.26 12.44
C VAL A 447 -14.37 -16.62 13.13
N SER A 448 -14.79 -17.65 12.40
CA SER A 448 -14.96 -19.01 12.95
C SER A 448 -13.63 -19.74 13.14
N ASP A 449 -12.66 -19.54 12.25
CA ASP A 449 -11.27 -20.01 12.36
C ASP A 449 -10.29 -18.84 12.23
N LEU A 450 -9.67 -18.47 13.36
CA LEU A 450 -8.73 -17.35 13.43
C LEU A 450 -7.43 -17.60 12.65
N ALA A 451 -7.01 -18.86 12.49
CA ALA A 451 -5.79 -19.20 11.77
C ALA A 451 -6.02 -19.15 10.26
N ALA A 452 -7.16 -19.68 9.78
CA ALA A 452 -7.57 -19.58 8.39
C ALA A 452 -7.79 -18.13 7.96
N ALA A 453 -8.53 -17.34 8.75
CA ALA A 453 -8.75 -15.92 8.47
C ALA A 453 -7.44 -15.12 8.48
N LYS A 454 -6.51 -15.40 9.40
CA LYS A 454 -5.18 -14.78 9.39
C LYS A 454 -4.39 -15.15 8.14
N ALA A 455 -4.46 -16.39 7.66
CA ALA A 455 -3.78 -16.80 6.43
C ALA A 455 -4.36 -16.05 5.22
N PHE A 456 -5.68 -16.00 5.09
CA PHE A 456 -6.35 -15.27 4.02
C PHE A 456 -6.02 -13.77 4.03
N TYR A 457 -6.38 -13.04 5.10
CA TYR A 457 -6.21 -11.58 5.10
C TYR A 457 -4.73 -11.14 5.10
N ALA A 458 -3.82 -11.85 5.79
CA ALA A 458 -2.44 -11.42 5.92
C ALA A 458 -1.46 -12.05 4.92
N ASP A 459 -1.54 -13.37 4.72
CA ASP A 459 -0.58 -14.08 3.85
C ASP A 459 -1.02 -14.07 2.38
N THR A 460 -2.33 -14.13 2.11
CA THR A 460 -2.88 -14.07 0.75
C THR A 460 -3.17 -12.63 0.30
N LEU A 461 -3.90 -11.82 1.08
CA LEU A 461 -4.26 -10.44 0.72
C LEU A 461 -3.25 -9.37 1.18
N GLY A 462 -2.14 -9.77 1.82
CA GLY A 462 -1.00 -8.91 2.09
C GLY A 462 -1.15 -7.87 3.22
N PHE A 463 -2.19 -7.96 4.06
CA PHE A 463 -2.29 -7.12 5.26
C PHE A 463 -1.19 -7.48 6.28
N LYS A 464 -0.59 -6.47 6.92
CA LYS A 464 0.48 -6.69 7.89
C LYS A 464 -0.08 -7.09 9.25
N VAL A 465 0.34 -8.24 9.80
CA VAL A 465 0.06 -8.57 11.21
C VAL A 465 0.82 -7.59 12.11
N SER A 466 0.07 -6.68 12.75
CA SER A 466 0.60 -5.73 13.73
C SER A 466 0.78 -6.42 15.08
N LEU A 467 -0.28 -7.06 15.57
CA LEU A 467 -0.33 -7.63 16.92
C LEU A 467 -1.21 -8.88 16.98
N PHE A 468 -0.89 -9.78 17.92
CA PHE A 468 -1.76 -10.87 18.35
C PHE A 468 -2.05 -10.70 19.85
N LEU A 469 -3.34 -10.69 20.22
CA LEU A 469 -3.79 -10.54 21.60
C LEU A 469 -4.67 -11.74 22.00
N PRO A 470 -4.15 -12.65 22.84
CA PRO A 470 -4.98 -13.64 23.51
C PRO A 470 -5.62 -13.03 24.76
N ILE A 471 -6.94 -12.81 24.75
CA ILE A 471 -7.69 -12.29 25.91
C ILE A 471 -8.23 -13.48 26.73
N PRO A 472 -7.64 -13.82 27.90
CA PRO A 472 -7.90 -15.09 28.56
C PRO A 472 -9.37 -15.28 28.93
N GLY A 473 -9.98 -16.36 28.43
CA GLY A 473 -11.37 -16.70 28.70
C GLY A 473 -12.41 -15.82 28.01
N GLN A 474 -12.03 -15.01 27.00
CA GLN A 474 -12.97 -14.22 26.19
C GLN A 474 -12.84 -14.53 24.69
N TYR A 475 -11.76 -14.08 24.06
CA TYR A 475 -11.48 -14.21 22.64
C TYR A 475 -9.98 -14.10 22.38
N ASN A 476 -9.54 -14.55 21.21
CA ASN A 476 -8.23 -14.21 20.67
C ASN A 476 -8.44 -13.27 19.49
N GLU A 477 -7.55 -12.31 19.28
CA GLU A 477 -7.59 -11.44 18.11
C GLU A 477 -6.23 -11.22 17.43
N TYR A 478 -6.26 -11.04 16.12
CA TYR A 478 -5.17 -10.46 15.33
C TYR A 478 -5.56 -9.05 14.90
N ILE A 479 -4.67 -8.09 15.10
CA ILE A 479 -4.79 -6.73 14.55
C ILE A 479 -3.95 -6.68 13.28
N LEU A 480 -4.60 -6.44 12.14
CA LEU A 480 -4.02 -6.37 10.81
C LEU A 480 -4.04 -4.92 10.31
N GLN A 481 -2.95 -4.48 9.70
CA GLN A 481 -2.79 -3.13 9.16
C GLN A 481 -2.67 -3.17 7.63
N GLY A 482 -3.43 -2.29 6.97
CA GLY A 482 -3.24 -1.98 5.55
C GLY A 482 -2.12 -0.97 5.33
N TYR A 483 -2.13 -0.33 4.16
CA TYR A 483 -1.23 0.78 3.83
C TYR A 483 -1.93 2.16 3.88
N GLY A 484 -2.98 2.25 4.69
CA GLY A 484 -3.85 3.40 4.91
C GLY A 484 -5.02 3.02 5.83
N GLY A 485 -5.93 3.95 6.09
CA GLY A 485 -7.18 3.71 6.82
C GLY A 485 -7.04 3.15 8.25
N SER A 486 -8.10 2.47 8.70
CA SER A 486 -8.19 1.76 9.98
C SER A 486 -7.59 0.36 9.92
N ALA A 487 -7.25 -0.19 11.07
CA ALA A 487 -6.87 -1.60 11.20
C ALA A 487 -8.09 -2.55 11.05
N LEU A 488 -7.86 -3.73 10.49
CA LEU A 488 -8.81 -4.85 10.51
C LEU A 488 -8.49 -5.76 11.70
N VAL A 489 -9.47 -6.07 12.55
CA VAL A 489 -9.31 -6.96 13.70
C VAL A 489 -10.06 -8.27 13.45
N LEU A 490 -9.34 -9.38 13.40
CA LEU A 490 -9.94 -10.71 13.29
C LEU A 490 -10.16 -11.25 14.70
N MET A 491 -11.41 -11.53 15.10
CA MET A 491 -11.76 -11.94 16.47
C MET A 491 -12.38 -13.34 16.51
N ASN A 492 -11.87 -14.22 17.36
CA ASN A 492 -12.48 -15.54 17.59
C ASN A 492 -12.78 -15.75 19.08
N TRP A 493 -14.05 -15.98 19.42
CA TRP A 493 -14.51 -16.09 20.80
C TRP A 493 -14.21 -17.47 21.39
N THR A 494 -13.36 -17.51 22.42
CA THR A 494 -12.84 -18.74 23.05
C THR A 494 -13.58 -19.12 24.33
N ASN A 495 -14.53 -18.29 24.78
CA ASN A 495 -15.27 -18.47 26.04
C ASN A 495 -16.37 -19.55 26.01
N GLY A 496 -16.52 -20.29 24.90
CA GLY A 496 -17.53 -21.35 24.75
C GLY A 496 -18.97 -20.86 24.55
N THR A 497 -19.20 -19.55 24.44
CA THR A 497 -20.52 -19.00 24.09
C THR A 497 -20.72 -19.13 22.57
N PRO A 498 -21.82 -19.74 22.09
CA PRO A 498 -22.11 -19.78 20.66
C PRO A 498 -22.18 -18.37 20.05
N ARG A 499 -21.56 -18.19 18.89
CA ARG A 499 -21.58 -16.96 18.09
C ARG A 499 -22.10 -17.27 16.70
N ASN A 500 -22.76 -16.29 16.09
CA ASN A 500 -23.03 -16.31 14.66
C ASN A 500 -21.87 -15.62 13.94
N TYR A 501 -21.02 -16.38 13.25
CA TYR A 501 -19.96 -15.82 12.41
C TYR A 501 -20.43 -15.55 10.98
N THR A 502 -21.48 -16.25 10.53
CA THR A 502 -21.96 -16.25 9.14
C THR A 502 -23.08 -15.26 8.85
N ASP A 503 -23.04 -14.63 7.67
CA ASP A 503 -24.09 -13.74 7.15
C ASP A 503 -24.52 -12.63 8.13
N ASN A 504 -23.56 -12.13 8.91
CA ASN A 504 -23.74 -10.90 9.68
C ASN A 504 -23.93 -9.71 8.73
N PRO A 505 -24.69 -8.66 9.11
CA PRO A 505 -24.92 -7.49 8.27
C PRO A 505 -23.69 -6.56 8.32
N VAL A 506 -22.57 -7.05 7.80
CA VAL A 506 -21.25 -6.44 7.86
C VAL A 506 -20.61 -6.46 6.48
N LYS A 507 -19.96 -5.35 6.12
CA LYS A 507 -19.22 -5.18 4.87
C LYS A 507 -17.87 -4.51 5.16
N LEU A 508 -16.82 -4.95 4.51
CA LEU A 508 -15.54 -4.26 4.46
C LEU A 508 -15.41 -3.59 3.09
N GLU A 509 -15.19 -2.28 3.06
CA GLU A 509 -14.75 -1.58 1.85
C GLU A 509 -13.22 -1.61 1.82
N ILE A 510 -12.65 -2.31 0.84
CA ILE A 510 -11.22 -2.57 0.70
C ILE A 510 -10.72 -1.80 -0.52
N ALA A 511 -9.99 -0.71 -0.29
CA ALA A 511 -9.33 0.03 -1.35
C ALA A 511 -7.97 -0.59 -1.67
N THR A 512 -7.72 -0.90 -2.94
CA THR A 512 -6.52 -1.60 -3.42
C THR A 512 -5.96 -0.95 -4.69
N ALA A 513 -4.64 -1.05 -4.89
CA ALA A 513 -3.99 -0.59 -6.11
C ALA A 513 -4.57 -1.27 -7.38
N SER A 514 -5.09 -2.49 -7.26
CA SER A 514 -5.57 -3.31 -8.39
C SER A 514 -6.79 -4.14 -7.98
N PRO A 515 -8.01 -3.61 -8.11
CA PRO A 515 -9.23 -4.35 -7.79
C PRO A 515 -9.32 -5.71 -8.48
N GLU A 516 -8.92 -5.76 -9.76
CA GLU A 516 -8.95 -6.95 -10.61
C GLU A 516 -8.05 -8.06 -10.07
N ALA A 517 -6.76 -7.76 -9.87
CA ALA A 517 -5.80 -8.71 -9.31
C ALA A 517 -6.13 -9.09 -7.85
N PHE A 518 -6.77 -8.19 -7.10
CA PHE A 518 -7.22 -8.48 -5.73
C PHE A 518 -8.39 -9.47 -5.71
N ILE A 519 -9.38 -9.33 -6.59
CA ILE A 519 -10.48 -10.30 -6.75
C ILE A 519 -9.98 -11.63 -7.31
N GLU A 520 -9.07 -11.62 -8.31
CA GLU A 520 -8.42 -12.85 -8.82
C GLU A 520 -7.66 -13.60 -7.71
N THR A 521 -7.00 -12.87 -6.81
CA THR A 521 -6.33 -13.44 -5.63
C THR A 521 -7.33 -14.08 -4.66
N ILE A 522 -8.54 -13.52 -4.53
CA ILE A 522 -9.63 -14.08 -3.70
C ILE A 522 -10.20 -15.35 -4.35
N ASP A 523 -10.47 -15.36 -5.65
CA ASP A 523 -10.96 -16.56 -6.37
C ASP A 523 -9.93 -17.71 -6.30
N THR A 524 -8.65 -17.39 -6.51
CA THR A 524 -7.53 -18.33 -6.41
C THR A 524 -7.39 -18.93 -5.01
N ALA A 525 -7.77 -18.19 -3.96
CA ALA A 525 -7.82 -18.69 -2.59
C ALA A 525 -8.98 -19.67 -2.33
N GLY A 526 -9.92 -19.81 -3.29
CA GLY A 526 -11.14 -20.62 -3.17
C GLY A 526 -12.28 -19.91 -2.45
N GLU A 527 -12.18 -18.60 -2.26
CA GLU A 527 -13.20 -17.76 -1.64
C GLU A 527 -14.22 -17.27 -2.67
N ARG A 528 -15.35 -16.72 -2.22
CA ARG A 528 -16.50 -16.52 -3.11
C ARG A 528 -16.51 -15.14 -3.76
N VAL A 529 -16.09 -15.05 -5.01
CA VAL A 529 -16.40 -13.89 -5.86
C VAL A 529 -17.90 -13.83 -6.14
N LEU A 530 -18.48 -12.64 -6.02
CA LEU A 530 -19.89 -12.33 -6.32
C LEU A 530 -20.01 -11.50 -7.61
N GLN A 531 -19.05 -10.62 -7.84
CA GLN A 531 -18.96 -9.72 -8.99
C GLN A 531 -17.49 -9.39 -9.24
N GLU A 532 -17.02 -9.62 -10.47
CA GLU A 532 -15.74 -9.10 -10.94
C GLU A 532 -15.74 -7.57 -10.96
N PRO A 533 -14.60 -6.89 -10.75
CA PRO A 533 -14.55 -5.43 -10.80
C PRO A 533 -14.97 -4.90 -12.17
N ASP A 534 -16.01 -4.06 -12.17
CA ASP A 534 -16.46 -3.32 -13.36
C ASP A 534 -16.83 -1.89 -12.96
N VAL A 535 -16.99 -1.01 -13.95
CA VAL A 535 -17.41 0.38 -13.74
C VAL A 535 -18.85 0.38 -13.24
N SER A 536 -19.05 0.83 -12.02
CA SER A 536 -20.33 0.78 -11.33
C SER A 536 -21.35 1.77 -11.90
N GLU A 537 -22.60 1.33 -11.96
CA GLU A 537 -23.79 2.16 -12.21
C GLU A 537 -24.60 2.46 -10.92
N ASP A 538 -24.13 1.99 -9.75
CA ASP A 538 -24.80 2.18 -8.45
C ASP A 538 -24.76 3.65 -8.01
N ALA A 539 -25.88 4.15 -7.48
CA ALA A 539 -26.02 5.52 -6.99
C ALA A 539 -25.11 5.81 -5.79
N GLY A 540 -24.20 6.79 -5.95
CA GLY A 540 -23.14 7.11 -4.99
C GLY A 540 -21.86 6.29 -5.18
N ARG A 541 -21.70 5.62 -6.33
CA ARG A 541 -20.47 4.95 -6.81
C ARG A 541 -20.33 5.02 -8.34
N GLU A 542 -21.12 5.84 -9.04
CA GLU A 542 -21.15 5.85 -10.51
C GLU A 542 -19.80 6.19 -11.12
N GLY A 543 -19.30 5.33 -12.02
CA GLY A 543 -18.00 5.52 -12.66
C GLY A 543 -16.80 4.97 -11.87
N GLU A 544 -16.99 4.55 -10.60
CA GLU A 544 -15.94 3.87 -9.84
C GLU A 544 -15.81 2.40 -10.26
N LEU A 545 -14.59 1.86 -10.17
CA LEU A 545 -14.35 0.43 -10.37
C LEU A 545 -14.65 -0.33 -9.08
N VAL A 546 -15.69 -1.18 -9.10
CA VAL A 546 -16.20 -1.89 -7.92
C VAL A 546 -16.35 -3.39 -8.19
N GLY A 547 -15.72 -4.22 -7.35
CA GLY A 547 -15.91 -5.67 -7.31
C GLY A 547 -16.49 -6.12 -5.97
N PHE A 548 -17.08 -7.32 -5.92
CA PHE A 548 -17.63 -7.89 -4.68
C PHE A 548 -17.21 -9.34 -4.47
N ALA A 549 -16.85 -9.69 -3.24
CA ALA A 549 -16.56 -11.06 -2.82
C ALA A 549 -17.04 -11.32 -1.38
N LYS A 550 -16.88 -12.56 -0.92
CA LYS A 550 -17.08 -12.99 0.48
C LYS A 550 -15.93 -13.88 0.93
N ASP A 551 -15.50 -13.69 2.18
CA ASP A 551 -14.61 -14.63 2.88
C ASP A 551 -15.33 -15.91 3.33
N ALA A 552 -14.60 -16.86 3.93
CA ALA A 552 -15.13 -18.13 4.38
C ALA A 552 -16.25 -18.02 5.44
N ASP A 553 -16.25 -16.95 6.24
CA ASP A 553 -17.31 -16.62 7.20
C ASP A 553 -18.45 -15.82 6.54
N GLY A 554 -18.35 -15.47 5.26
CA GLY A 554 -19.40 -14.78 4.51
C GLY A 554 -19.46 -13.27 4.73
N THR A 555 -18.42 -12.67 5.31
CA THR A 555 -18.23 -11.20 5.39
C THR A 555 -18.21 -10.64 3.97
N LEU A 556 -19.02 -9.62 3.67
CA LEU A 556 -19.01 -9.00 2.35
C LEU A 556 -17.76 -8.12 2.19
N LEU A 557 -17.04 -8.31 1.09
CA LEU A 557 -15.91 -7.47 0.68
C LEU A 557 -16.36 -6.66 -0.55
N GLU A 558 -16.40 -5.34 -0.44
CA GLU A 558 -16.55 -4.40 -1.56
C GLU A 558 -15.15 -3.89 -1.90
N VAL A 559 -14.63 -4.28 -3.06
CA VAL A 559 -13.25 -4.02 -3.48
C VAL A 559 -13.26 -2.82 -4.42
N LEU A 560 -12.47 -1.80 -4.08
CA LEU A 560 -12.46 -0.49 -4.70
C LEU A 560 -11.04 -0.14 -5.18
N LEU A 561 -10.94 0.71 -6.19
CA LEU A 561 -9.65 1.30 -6.58
C LEU A 561 -9.17 2.27 -5.47
N ALA A 562 -7.92 2.12 -5.04
CA ALA A 562 -7.29 3.07 -4.12
C ALA A 562 -6.97 4.40 -4.85
N PRO A 563 -7.12 5.55 -4.18
CA PRO A 563 -6.86 6.87 -4.78
C PRO A 563 -5.36 7.18 -4.98
N TRP A 564 -4.46 6.23 -4.70
CA TRP A 564 -3.02 6.43 -4.78
C TRP A 564 -2.55 6.56 -6.23
N GLY A 565 -1.86 7.67 -6.55
CA GLY A 565 -1.45 7.94 -7.93
C GLY A 565 -2.67 7.97 -8.86
N GLN A 566 -3.76 8.60 -8.41
CA GLN A 566 -4.80 9.13 -9.29
C GLN A 566 -4.66 10.65 -9.27
N PRO A 567 -4.84 11.35 -10.40
CA PRO A 567 -4.71 12.80 -10.45
C PRO A 567 -5.75 13.45 -9.54
N THR A 568 -5.35 14.47 -8.78
CA THR A 568 -6.18 15.16 -7.77
C THR A 568 -7.35 15.98 -8.33
N ASP A 569 -7.67 15.81 -9.62
CA ASP A 569 -8.79 16.44 -10.34
C ASP A 569 -9.92 15.43 -10.62
N ALA A 570 -10.00 14.33 -9.86
CA ALA A 570 -11.24 13.58 -9.69
C ALA A 570 -12.22 14.41 -8.81
N PRO A 571 -13.50 14.55 -9.21
CA PRO A 571 -14.44 15.51 -8.64
C PRO A 571 -14.96 15.20 -7.22
#